data_AF-A0A5J5RP12-F1
#
_entry.id   AF-A0A5J5RP12-F1
#
_cell.length_a   1.000
_cell.length_b   1.000
_cell.length_c   1.000
_cell.angle_alpha   90.00
_cell.angle_beta   90.00
_cell.angle_gamma   90.00
#
_symmetry.space_group_name_H-M   'P 1'
#
loop_
_entity.id
_entity.type
_entity.pdbx_description
1 polymer ?
#
loop_
_entity_poly.entity_id
_entity_poly.type
_entity_poly.pdbx_seq_one_letter_code
_entity_poly.pdbx_strand_id
1 'polypeptide(L)'
;MEIPLELMLTIRQKLPWMFFPDIVPLGHPIFDIINSTNLETDWDLRLACLLLYAFDKEDNFWQLYGDFLPSADECTSLHLAAELQDPDLVSTMKNQQLRALEFWEKNWHSGVPLKIKRLARDPERFIWAVSIAQSRCINMQVRIGALVQDANMLIPYADMLNHSFQPNCFLHWRFKDRMVEVMINAGQRIRKGEKGRSNYRLFVDKAFSSSSSHSV
;
A
#
# COMPACT_ATOMS: atom_id res chain seq x y z
N MET A 1 -7.03 -11.36 16.04
CA MET A 1 -5.73 -10.65 15.91
C MET A 1 -6.04 -9.18 15.92
N GLU A 2 -5.35 -8.40 16.76
CA GLU A 2 -5.57 -6.97 16.92
C GLU A 2 -4.27 -6.24 16.56
N ILE A 3 -4.36 -5.23 15.69
CA ILE A 3 -3.20 -4.50 15.17
C ILE A 3 -3.44 -3.02 15.44
N PRO A 4 -2.66 -2.39 16.33
CA PRO A 4 -2.82 -0.97 16.65
C PRO A 4 -2.38 -0.07 15.49
N LEU A 5 -3.03 1.09 15.36
CA LEU A 5 -2.77 2.08 14.31
C LEU A 5 -1.30 2.48 14.27
N GLU A 6 -0.65 2.55 15.42
CA GLU A 6 0.76 2.92 15.58
C GLU A 6 1.75 2.00 14.84
N LEU A 7 1.33 0.80 14.43
CA LEU A 7 2.15 -0.12 13.62
C LEU A 7 1.86 -0.02 12.13
N MET A 8 0.80 0.67 11.73
CA MET A 8 0.35 0.76 10.33
C MET A 8 1.08 1.87 9.58
N LEU A 9 1.00 1.85 8.25
CA LEU A 9 1.29 3.03 7.41
C LEU A 9 -0.02 3.47 6.75
N THR A 10 -0.56 4.59 7.21
CA THR A 10 -1.86 5.09 6.77
C THR A 10 -1.71 6.46 6.11
N ILE A 11 -2.30 6.62 4.93
CA ILE A 11 -2.40 7.90 4.23
C ILE A 11 -3.86 8.19 3.94
N ARG A 12 -4.32 9.40 4.29
CA ARG A 12 -5.65 9.89 3.90
C ARG A 12 -5.77 10.02 2.38
N GLN A 13 -6.92 9.62 1.83
CA GLN A 13 -7.20 9.72 0.37
C GLN A 13 -7.53 11.14 -0.13
N LYS A 14 -7.64 12.14 0.75
CA LYS A 14 -8.04 13.52 0.42
C LYS A 14 -7.08 14.53 1.05
N LEU A 15 -6.96 15.71 0.44
CA LEU A 15 -6.16 16.81 0.98
C LEU A 15 -6.76 17.41 2.28
N PRO A 16 -5.91 17.97 3.16
CA PRO A 16 -4.45 17.83 3.14
C PRO A 16 -4.03 16.38 3.41
N TRP A 17 -2.88 15.98 2.85
CA TRP A 17 -2.31 14.67 3.15
C TRP A 17 -2.02 14.57 4.64
N MET A 18 -2.52 13.50 5.25
CA MET A 18 -2.32 13.22 6.67
C MET A 18 -1.90 11.76 6.83
N PHE A 19 -0.90 11.56 7.68
CA PHE A 19 -0.30 10.26 7.95
C PHE A 19 -0.67 9.79 9.35
N PHE A 20 -0.94 8.50 9.48
CA PHE A 20 -1.23 7.90 10.78
C PHE A 20 -0.50 6.55 10.93
N PRO A 21 0.38 6.40 11.94
CA PRO A 21 0.89 7.46 12.81
C PRO A 21 1.67 8.51 11.99
N ASP A 22 1.78 9.73 12.52
CA ASP A 22 2.53 10.77 11.83
C ASP A 22 4.03 10.54 12.00
N ILE A 23 4.61 9.74 11.09
CA ILE A 23 6.03 9.38 11.15
C ILE A 23 6.93 10.39 10.44
N VAL A 24 6.35 11.22 9.56
CA VAL A 24 7.07 12.16 8.68
C VAL A 24 7.24 13.49 9.42
N PRO A 25 8.47 13.90 9.79
CA PRO A 25 8.67 15.14 10.52
C PRO A 25 8.37 16.34 9.62
N LEU A 26 7.92 17.43 10.26
CA LEU A 26 7.68 18.69 9.59
C LEU A 26 8.93 19.14 8.82
N GLY A 27 8.75 19.52 7.55
CA GLY A 27 9.85 19.94 6.67
C GLY A 27 10.71 18.79 6.12
N HIS A 28 10.31 17.53 6.30
CA HIS A 28 10.98 16.44 5.58
C HIS A 28 10.65 16.52 4.08
N PRO A 29 11.65 16.50 3.17
CA PRO A 29 11.42 16.66 1.73
C PRO A 29 10.57 15.54 1.10
N ILE A 30 10.39 14.41 1.80
CA ILE A 30 9.50 13.33 1.31
C ILE A 30 8.05 13.83 1.25
N PHE A 31 7.69 14.79 2.11
CA PHE A 31 6.38 15.40 2.11
C PHE A 31 6.13 16.17 0.81
N ASP A 32 7.14 16.88 0.30
CA ASP A 32 7.05 17.61 -0.97
C ASP A 32 6.87 16.64 -2.15
N ILE A 33 7.59 15.50 -2.13
CA ILE A 33 7.42 14.43 -3.12
C ILE A 33 5.99 13.89 -3.08
N ILE A 34 5.46 13.57 -1.90
CA ILE A 34 4.08 13.11 -1.70
C ILE A 34 3.07 14.18 -2.15
N ASN A 35 3.30 15.46 -1.85
CA ASN A 35 2.46 16.57 -2.30
C ASN A 35 2.47 16.75 -3.82
N SER A 36 3.54 16.36 -4.51
CA SER A 36 3.65 16.47 -5.96
C SER A 36 2.82 15.43 -6.74
N THR A 37 2.28 14.43 -6.05
CA THR A 37 1.52 13.33 -6.65
C THR A 37 0.10 13.76 -7.07
N ASN A 38 -0.43 13.11 -8.10
CA ASN A 38 -1.81 13.33 -8.52
C ASN A 38 -2.79 12.78 -7.48
N LEU A 39 -3.77 13.61 -7.08
CA LEU A 39 -4.73 13.28 -6.02
C LEU A 39 -5.45 11.94 -6.26
N GLU A 40 -5.94 11.71 -7.48
CA GLU A 40 -6.83 10.61 -7.80
C GLU A 40 -6.07 9.32 -8.14
N THR A 41 -4.93 9.42 -8.82
CA THR A 41 -4.28 8.24 -9.42
C THR A 41 -3.09 7.70 -8.64
N ASP A 42 -2.39 8.55 -7.88
CA ASP A 42 -1.04 8.24 -7.39
C ASP A 42 -1.00 7.81 -5.91
N TRP A 43 -2.06 7.17 -5.44
CA TRP A 43 -2.16 6.71 -4.05
C TRP A 43 -1.07 5.69 -3.71
N ASP A 44 -0.69 4.86 -4.68
CA ASP A 44 0.34 3.84 -4.55
C ASP A 44 1.74 4.46 -4.48
N LEU A 45 2.03 5.49 -5.29
CA LEU A 45 3.28 6.25 -5.22
C LEU A 45 3.45 6.93 -3.85
N ARG A 46 2.36 7.51 -3.31
CA ARG A 46 2.37 8.10 -1.96
C ARG A 46 2.67 7.07 -0.89
N LEU A 47 2.01 5.91 -0.96
CA LEU A 47 2.18 4.84 0.02
C LEU A 47 3.57 4.18 -0.07
N ALA A 48 4.11 4.03 -1.28
CA ALA A 48 5.48 3.58 -1.52
C ALA A 48 6.52 4.55 -0.90
N CYS A 49 6.32 5.87 -1.07
CA CYS A 49 7.16 6.87 -0.43
C CYS A 49 7.16 6.74 1.10
N LEU A 50 5.98 6.54 1.70
CA LEU A 50 5.83 6.38 3.14
C LEU A 50 6.47 5.07 3.64
N LEU A 51 6.33 3.97 2.89
CA LEU A 51 6.95 2.68 3.18
C LEU A 51 8.47 2.77 3.19
N LEU A 52 9.06 3.33 2.14
CA LEU A 52 10.51 3.51 2.06
C LEU A 52 11.04 4.40 3.18
N TYR A 53 10.30 5.46 3.52
CA TYR A 53 10.62 6.31 4.65
C TYR A 53 10.52 5.56 5.99
N ALA A 54 9.54 4.66 6.15
CA ALA A 54 9.40 3.85 7.35
C ALA A 54 10.59 2.90 7.55
N PHE A 55 11.14 2.31 6.48
CA PHE A 55 12.37 1.50 6.57
C PHE A 55 13.62 2.32 6.94
N ASP A 56 13.66 3.58 6.55
CA ASP A 56 14.81 4.45 6.81
C ASP A 56 14.77 5.10 8.21
N LYS A 57 13.61 5.10 8.86
CA LYS A 57 13.42 5.65 10.20
C LYS A 57 13.93 4.68 11.26
N GLU A 58 14.87 5.15 12.08
CA GLU A 58 15.41 4.41 13.22
C GLU A 58 14.30 3.97 14.19
N ASP A 59 14.45 2.77 14.75
CA ASP A 59 13.51 2.12 15.67
C ASP A 59 12.07 1.99 15.14
N ASN A 60 11.88 2.05 13.82
CA ASN A 60 10.57 1.85 13.22
C ASN A 60 10.25 0.35 13.08
N PHE A 61 9.06 -0.04 13.51
CA PHE A 61 8.57 -1.42 13.39
C PHE A 61 8.71 -2.00 11.96
N TRP A 62 8.53 -1.17 10.93
CA TRP A 62 8.63 -1.60 9.54
C TRP A 62 10.03 -2.07 9.14
N GLN A 63 11.09 -1.65 9.84
CA GLN A 63 12.43 -2.19 9.61
C GLN A 63 12.49 -3.70 9.86
N LEU A 64 11.78 -4.18 10.88
CA LEU A 64 11.68 -5.61 11.21
C LEU A 64 10.63 -6.30 10.35
N TYR A 65 9.50 -5.64 10.11
CA TYR A 65 8.43 -6.23 9.31
C TYR A 65 8.81 -6.39 7.83
N GLY A 66 9.72 -5.55 7.32
CA GLY A 66 10.22 -5.59 5.94
C GLY A 66 10.76 -6.94 5.52
N ASP A 67 11.37 -7.70 6.44
CA ASP A 67 11.91 -9.04 6.17
C ASP A 67 10.82 -10.09 5.85
N PHE A 68 9.56 -9.80 6.18
CA PHE A 68 8.41 -10.66 5.86
C PHE A 68 7.70 -10.26 4.57
N LEU A 69 8.07 -9.13 3.96
CA LEU A 69 7.55 -8.72 2.67
C LEU A 69 8.20 -9.54 1.55
N PRO A 70 7.47 -9.80 0.46
CA PRO A 70 8.02 -10.51 -0.67
C PRO A 70 9.19 -9.74 -1.26
N SER A 71 10.20 -10.48 -1.71
CA SER A 71 11.36 -9.89 -2.38
C SER A 71 10.97 -9.28 -3.73
N ALA A 72 11.88 -8.52 -4.34
CA ALA A 72 11.65 -7.96 -5.67
C ALA A 72 11.36 -9.05 -6.73
N ASP A 73 12.03 -10.20 -6.62
CA ASP A 73 11.86 -11.35 -7.53
C ASP A 73 10.51 -12.06 -7.32
N GLU A 74 9.95 -12.00 -6.11
CA GLU A 74 8.64 -12.57 -5.78
C GLU A 74 7.48 -11.63 -6.13
N CYS A 75 7.75 -10.33 -6.27
CA CYS A 75 6.77 -9.33 -6.69
C CYS A 75 6.52 -9.39 -8.21
N THR A 76 5.61 -10.28 -8.61
CA THR A 76 5.31 -10.56 -10.01
C THR A 76 4.53 -9.48 -10.76
N SER A 77 3.92 -8.51 -10.07
CA SER A 77 3.01 -7.52 -10.68
C SER A 77 3.69 -6.48 -11.57
N LEU A 78 4.98 -6.21 -11.41
CA LEU A 78 5.70 -5.20 -12.21
C LEU A 78 7.00 -5.70 -12.84
N HIS A 79 7.36 -6.98 -12.76
CA HIS A 79 8.59 -7.49 -13.40
C HIS A 79 8.33 -8.47 -14.56
N LEU A 80 7.12 -9.04 -14.66
CA LEU A 80 6.80 -10.16 -15.56
C LEU A 80 5.96 -9.80 -16.80
N ALA A 81 5.98 -8.53 -17.22
CA ALA A 81 5.22 -8.09 -18.39
C ALA A 81 5.60 -8.83 -19.70
N ALA A 82 6.72 -9.52 -19.76
CA ALA A 82 7.15 -10.29 -20.92
C ALA A 82 6.51 -11.70 -21.03
N GLU A 83 6.00 -12.25 -19.93
CA GLU A 83 5.48 -13.64 -19.88
C GLU A 83 3.95 -13.72 -20.05
N LEU A 84 3.27 -12.58 -20.09
CA LEU A 84 1.82 -12.51 -20.20
C LEU A 84 1.36 -12.59 -21.65
N GLN A 85 0.35 -13.44 -21.88
CA GLN A 85 -0.24 -13.66 -23.20
C GLN A 85 -1.28 -12.59 -23.58
N ASP A 86 -1.84 -11.88 -22.59
CA ASP A 86 -2.85 -10.84 -22.79
C ASP A 86 -2.19 -9.49 -23.13
N PRO A 87 -2.33 -8.97 -24.36
CA PRO A 87 -1.70 -7.72 -24.78
C PRO A 87 -2.15 -6.50 -23.98
N ASP A 88 -3.40 -6.46 -23.52
CA ASP A 88 -3.95 -5.32 -22.77
C ASP A 88 -3.35 -5.28 -21.36
N LEU A 89 -3.22 -6.45 -20.74
CA LEU A 89 -2.56 -6.59 -19.44
C LEU A 89 -1.06 -6.25 -19.52
N VAL A 90 -0.38 -6.71 -20.58
CA VAL A 90 1.03 -6.37 -20.85
C VAL A 90 1.20 -4.86 -20.98
N SER A 91 0.35 -4.20 -21.77
CA SER A 91 0.41 -2.76 -21.97
C SER A 91 0.17 -1.98 -20.66
N THR A 92 -0.80 -2.44 -19.85
CA THR A 92 -1.12 -1.84 -18.56
C THR A 92 0.06 -1.95 -17.59
N MET A 93 0.68 -3.12 -17.46
CA MET A 93 1.84 -3.31 -16.59
C MET A 93 3.05 -2.49 -17.03
N LYS A 94 3.31 -2.42 -18.34
CA LYS A 94 4.38 -1.56 -18.88
C LYS A 94 4.14 -0.10 -18.57
N ASN A 95 2.91 0.38 -18.73
CA ASN A 95 2.55 1.77 -18.39
C ASN A 95 2.70 2.05 -16.90
N GLN A 96 2.34 1.10 -16.03
CA GLN A 96 2.54 1.23 -14.59
C GLN A 96 4.02 1.26 -14.18
N GLN A 97 4.86 0.41 -14.78
CA GLN A 97 6.32 0.43 -14.58
C GLN A 97 6.91 1.76 -15.05
N LEU A 98 6.54 2.21 -16.25
CA LEU A 98 7.04 3.47 -16.81
C LEU A 98 6.64 4.65 -15.93
N ARG A 99 5.38 4.71 -15.47
CA ARG A 99 4.92 5.76 -14.53
C ARG A 99 5.75 5.77 -13.24
N ALA A 100 6.04 4.59 -12.67
CA ALA A 100 6.85 4.50 -11.45
C ALA A 100 8.30 4.92 -11.70
N LEU A 101 8.88 4.55 -12.85
CA LEU A 101 10.23 4.94 -13.26
C LEU A 101 10.33 6.45 -13.48
N GLU A 102 9.44 7.04 -14.27
CA GLU A 102 9.40 8.49 -14.51
C GLU A 102 9.23 9.27 -13.20
N PHE A 103 8.39 8.77 -12.28
CA PHE A 103 8.25 9.37 -10.96
C PHE A 103 9.53 9.29 -10.14
N TRP A 104 10.25 8.15 -10.19
CA TRP A 104 11.53 8.00 -9.52
C TRP A 104 12.59 8.94 -10.12
N GLU A 105 12.73 8.99 -11.46
CA GLU A 105 13.70 9.86 -12.14
C GLU A 105 13.48 11.34 -11.81
N LYS A 106 12.21 11.76 -11.75
CA LYS A 106 11.83 13.12 -11.37
C LYS A 106 12.20 13.48 -9.93
N ASN A 107 12.10 12.54 -9.00
CA ASN A 107 12.18 12.82 -7.55
C ASN A 107 13.47 12.31 -6.86
N TRP A 108 14.25 11.45 -7.53
CA TRP A 108 15.52 10.87 -7.03
C TRP A 108 16.74 11.27 -7.88
N HIS A 109 16.69 12.45 -8.51
CA HIS A 109 17.79 12.99 -9.31
C HIS A 109 19.06 13.28 -8.49
N SER A 110 20.20 13.48 -9.16
CA SER A 110 21.53 13.61 -8.52
C SER A 110 21.63 14.71 -7.45
N GLY A 111 20.93 15.84 -7.66
CA GLY A 111 20.91 17.00 -6.77
C GLY A 111 19.95 16.94 -5.57
N VAL A 112 19.21 15.84 -5.34
CA VAL A 112 18.28 15.75 -4.20
C VAL A 112 19.01 15.59 -2.86
N PRO A 113 18.40 16.01 -1.73
CA PRO A 113 18.97 15.79 -0.41
C PRO A 113 19.30 14.32 -0.15
N LEU A 114 20.42 14.05 0.53
CA LEU A 114 20.88 12.68 0.83
C LEU A 114 19.81 11.84 1.57
N LYS A 115 19.01 12.48 2.43
CA LYS A 115 17.88 11.85 3.14
C LYS A 115 16.77 11.34 2.20
N ILE A 116 16.62 11.90 1.00
CA ILE A 116 15.76 11.34 -0.05
C ILE A 116 16.51 10.27 -0.80
N LYS A 117 17.73 10.57 -1.28
CA LYS A 117 18.51 9.67 -2.11
C LYS A 117 18.71 8.27 -1.50
N ARG A 118 18.83 8.19 -0.17
CA ARG A 118 18.97 6.91 0.54
C ARG A 118 17.72 6.02 0.56
N LEU A 119 16.53 6.61 0.38
CA LEU A 119 15.25 5.88 0.42
C LEU A 119 15.11 4.91 -0.76
N ALA A 120 15.52 5.33 -1.96
CA ALA A 120 15.52 4.54 -3.19
C ALA A 120 16.71 4.94 -4.07
N ARG A 121 17.88 4.33 -3.82
CA ARG A 121 19.12 4.65 -4.56
C ARG A 121 19.04 4.23 -6.03
N ASP A 122 18.26 3.19 -6.29
CA ASP A 122 18.00 2.56 -7.56
C ASP A 122 16.48 2.58 -7.84
N PRO A 123 16.08 2.59 -9.13
CA PRO A 123 14.66 2.58 -9.50
C PRO A 123 13.96 1.28 -9.11
N GLU A 124 14.68 0.14 -9.10
CA GLU A 124 14.14 -1.17 -8.78
C GLU A 124 13.54 -1.20 -7.35
N ARG A 125 14.25 -0.61 -6.38
CA ARG A 125 13.77 -0.46 -5.00
C ARG A 125 12.48 0.36 -4.91
N PHE A 126 12.35 1.42 -5.71
CA PHE A 126 11.12 2.22 -5.72
C PHE A 126 9.96 1.45 -6.39
N ILE A 127 10.22 0.81 -7.53
CA ILE A 127 9.23 -0.01 -8.24
C ILE A 127 8.76 -1.19 -7.36
N TRP A 128 9.66 -1.82 -6.60
CA TRP A 128 9.31 -2.81 -5.60
C TRP A 128 8.37 -2.23 -4.52
N ALA A 129 8.70 -1.07 -3.95
CA ALA A 129 7.84 -0.44 -2.95
C ALA A 129 6.44 -0.09 -3.50
N VAL A 130 6.35 0.32 -4.76
CA VAL A 130 5.07 0.51 -5.47
C VAL A 130 4.32 -0.80 -5.61
N SER A 131 5.01 -1.89 -5.96
CA SER A 131 4.40 -3.23 -6.07
C SER A 131 3.85 -3.71 -4.72
N ILE A 132 4.56 -3.46 -3.63
CA ILE A 132 4.08 -3.72 -2.26
C ILE A 132 2.83 -2.89 -1.97
N ALA A 133 2.85 -1.59 -2.24
CA ALA A 133 1.70 -0.72 -2.04
C ALA A 133 0.48 -1.20 -2.84
N GLN A 134 0.65 -1.58 -4.11
CA GLN A 134 -0.44 -2.05 -4.97
C GLN A 134 -1.05 -3.37 -4.50
N SER A 135 -0.22 -4.32 -4.06
CA SER A 135 -0.65 -5.68 -3.70
C SER A 135 -1.15 -5.81 -2.26
N ARG A 136 -0.70 -4.95 -1.34
CA ARG A 136 -0.94 -5.09 0.11
C ARG A 136 -1.73 -3.93 0.72
N CYS A 137 -2.03 -2.88 -0.04
CA CYS A 137 -2.87 -1.78 0.44
C CYS A 137 -4.31 -2.23 0.71
N ILE A 138 -4.82 -1.81 1.86
CA ILE A 138 -6.21 -1.95 2.26
C ILE A 138 -6.83 -0.55 2.32
N ASN A 139 -7.93 -0.35 1.60
CA ASN A 139 -8.67 0.90 1.62
C ASN A 139 -9.72 0.83 2.73
N MET A 140 -9.64 1.66 3.75
CA MET A 140 -10.59 1.58 4.87
C MET A 140 -11.03 2.97 5.30
N GLN A 141 -12.34 3.11 5.59
CA GLN A 141 -12.82 4.29 6.30
C GLN A 141 -12.46 4.16 7.77
N VAL A 142 -11.63 5.08 8.25
CA VAL A 142 -11.15 5.12 9.63
C VAL A 142 -11.64 6.37 10.32
N ARG A 143 -11.94 6.22 11.61
CA ARG A 143 -12.20 7.33 12.52
C ARG A 143 -11.02 7.48 13.48
N ILE A 144 -10.33 8.62 13.42
CA ILE A 144 -9.20 8.97 14.28
C ILE A 144 -9.58 10.25 15.05
N GLY A 145 -9.91 10.09 16.34
CA GLY A 145 -10.48 11.18 17.13
C GLY A 145 -11.83 11.66 16.56
N ALA A 146 -11.91 12.95 16.22
CA ALA A 146 -13.08 13.55 15.60
C ALA A 146 -13.12 13.39 14.07
N LEU A 147 -12.01 12.98 13.44
CA LEU A 147 -11.89 12.91 11.99
C LEU A 147 -12.33 11.54 11.47
N VAL A 148 -13.29 11.53 10.53
CA VAL A 148 -13.66 10.34 9.73
C VAL A 148 -13.12 10.54 8.31
N GLN A 149 -12.41 9.54 7.79
CA GLN A 149 -11.76 9.64 6.49
C GLN A 149 -11.58 8.28 5.83
N ASP A 150 -11.58 8.26 4.50
CA ASP A 150 -11.10 7.12 3.73
C ASP A 150 -9.57 7.18 3.65
N ALA A 151 -8.92 6.04 3.86
CA ALA A 151 -7.47 5.94 3.92
C ALA A 151 -6.94 4.74 3.16
N ASN A 152 -5.76 4.90 2.56
CA ASN A 152 -4.92 3.81 2.05
C ASN A 152 -4.02 3.33 3.19
N MET A 153 -4.05 2.04 3.50
CA MET A 153 -3.38 1.48 4.68
C MET A 153 -2.52 0.27 4.32
N LEU A 154 -1.26 0.26 4.76
CA LEU A 154 -0.50 -0.97 4.94
C LEU A 154 -0.65 -1.40 6.39
N ILE A 155 -1.27 -2.57 6.59
CA ILE A 155 -1.62 -3.10 7.90
C ILE A 155 -0.80 -4.37 8.10
N PRO A 156 0.26 -4.35 8.92
CA PRO A 156 1.13 -5.50 9.08
C PRO A 156 0.34 -6.67 9.67
N TYR A 157 0.75 -7.89 9.35
CA TYR A 157 0.09 -9.16 9.67
C TYR A 157 -1.27 -9.38 8.99
N ALA A 158 -2.10 -8.35 8.87
CA ALA A 158 -3.38 -8.46 8.14
C ALA A 158 -3.16 -8.62 6.64
N ASP A 159 -2.13 -7.98 6.09
CA ASP A 159 -1.73 -8.10 4.68
C ASP A 159 -1.17 -9.49 4.32
N MET A 160 -0.85 -10.34 5.30
CA MET A 160 -0.47 -11.76 5.08
C MET A 160 -1.68 -12.69 4.89
N LEU A 161 -2.90 -12.22 5.17
CA LEU A 161 -4.10 -13.04 4.98
C LEU A 161 -4.44 -13.14 3.51
N ASN A 162 -4.31 -14.31 2.91
CA ASN A 162 -4.60 -14.53 1.49
C ASN A 162 -6.04 -14.19 1.08
N HIS A 163 -6.20 -13.84 -0.20
CA HIS A 163 -7.50 -13.69 -0.83
C HIS A 163 -8.31 -15.00 -0.82
N SER A 164 -9.63 -14.89 -0.66
CA SER A 164 -10.55 -15.94 -1.09
C SER A 164 -11.93 -15.38 -1.45
N PHE A 165 -12.56 -15.95 -2.48
CA PHE A 165 -13.97 -15.73 -2.79
C PHE A 165 -14.93 -16.31 -1.74
N GLN A 166 -14.42 -17.17 -0.84
CA GLN A 166 -15.14 -17.67 0.33
C GLN A 166 -14.32 -17.30 1.58
N PRO A 167 -14.29 -16.00 1.96
CA PRO A 167 -13.49 -15.55 3.09
C PRO A 167 -14.02 -16.15 4.39
N ASN A 168 -13.10 -16.44 5.31
CA ASN A 168 -13.44 -16.82 6.68
C ASN A 168 -13.12 -15.73 7.69
N CYS A 169 -12.40 -14.70 7.27
CA CYS A 169 -12.11 -13.52 8.08
C CYS A 169 -12.53 -12.23 7.37
N PHE A 170 -12.72 -11.18 8.17
CA PHE A 170 -12.87 -9.80 7.71
C PHE A 170 -12.09 -8.86 8.62
N LEU A 171 -11.82 -7.66 8.12
CA LEU A 171 -11.13 -6.60 8.87
C LEU A 171 -12.16 -5.62 9.43
N HIS A 172 -12.00 -5.25 10.70
CA HIS A 172 -12.87 -4.30 11.39
C HIS A 172 -12.04 -3.19 12.04
N TRP A 173 -12.43 -1.93 11.82
CA TRP A 173 -11.82 -0.78 12.49
C TRP A 173 -12.48 -0.53 13.85
N ARG A 174 -11.75 -0.83 14.94
CA ARG A 174 -12.15 -0.52 16.31
C ARG A 174 -11.68 0.89 16.67
N PHE A 175 -12.53 1.88 16.37
CA PHE A 175 -12.15 3.30 16.48
C PHE A 175 -11.81 3.78 17.90
N LYS A 176 -12.41 3.19 18.94
CA LYS A 176 -12.18 3.60 20.34
C LYS A 176 -10.73 3.38 20.75
N ASP A 177 -10.17 2.26 20.32
CA ASP A 177 -8.81 1.86 20.67
C ASP A 177 -7.82 2.08 19.53
N ARG A 178 -8.28 2.67 18.42
CA ARG A 178 -7.50 2.98 17.22
C ARG A 178 -6.75 1.76 16.69
N MET A 179 -7.48 0.69 16.39
CA MET A 179 -6.87 -0.54 15.91
C MET A 179 -7.73 -1.27 14.87
N VAL A 180 -7.07 -2.11 14.06
CA VAL A 180 -7.72 -3.04 13.14
C VAL A 180 -7.77 -4.41 13.78
N GLU A 181 -8.95 -5.01 13.76
CA GLU A 181 -9.20 -6.37 14.20
C GLU A 181 -9.41 -7.29 13.01
N VAL A 182 -8.78 -8.44 13.05
CA VAL A 182 -9.13 -9.57 12.18
C VAL A 182 -10.14 -10.42 12.91
N MET A 183 -11.38 -10.40 12.42
CA MET A 183 -12.52 -11.13 12.97
C MET A 183 -12.89 -12.31 12.07
N ILE A 184 -13.41 -13.39 12.67
CA ILE A 184 -13.90 -14.55 11.93
C ILE A 184 -15.38 -14.33 11.56
N ASN A 185 -15.76 -14.70 10.34
CA ASN A 185 -17.15 -14.63 9.89
C ASN A 185 -18.06 -15.49 10.77
N ALA A 186 -19.27 -14.98 11.06
CA ALA A 186 -20.24 -15.69 11.90
C ALA A 186 -20.54 -17.08 11.33
N GLY A 187 -20.60 -18.09 12.20
CA GLY A 187 -20.83 -19.49 11.82
C GLY A 187 -19.61 -20.21 11.24
N GLN A 188 -18.48 -19.52 11.04
CA GLN A 188 -17.24 -20.15 10.60
C GLN A 188 -16.32 -20.45 11.79
N ARG A 189 -15.53 -21.51 11.67
CA ARG A 189 -14.45 -21.87 12.62
C ARG A 189 -13.19 -22.12 11.82
N ILE A 190 -12.06 -21.62 12.31
CA ILE A 190 -10.75 -21.91 11.73
C ILE A 190 -10.11 -22.99 12.60
N ARG A 191 -9.94 -24.19 12.05
CA ARG A 191 -9.31 -25.31 12.75
C ARG A 191 -7.79 -25.17 12.74
N LYS A 192 -7.11 -25.85 13.66
CA LYS A 192 -5.64 -25.93 13.65
C LYS A 192 -5.16 -26.47 12.30
N GLY A 193 -4.30 -25.72 11.62
CA GLY A 193 -3.78 -26.04 10.28
C GLY A 193 -4.56 -25.40 9.12
N GLU A 194 -5.71 -24.76 9.37
CA GLU A 194 -6.44 -24.02 8.34
C GLU A 194 -5.94 -22.57 8.23
N LYS A 195 -5.85 -22.07 7.00
CA LYS A 195 -5.41 -20.68 6.73
C LYS A 195 -6.58 -19.70 6.91
N GLY A 196 -6.31 -18.57 7.55
CA GLY A 196 -7.17 -17.38 7.51
C GLY A 196 -7.15 -16.77 6.11
N ARG A 197 -8.32 -16.41 5.59
CA ARG A 197 -8.55 -15.89 4.24
C ARG A 197 -9.53 -14.74 4.30
N SER A 198 -9.18 -13.63 3.67
CA SER A 198 -10.00 -12.42 3.59
C SER A 198 -10.45 -12.17 2.15
N ASN A 199 -11.51 -11.39 1.96
CA ASN A 199 -11.92 -10.96 0.63
C ASN A 199 -11.34 -9.57 0.36
N TYR A 200 -10.51 -9.47 -0.68
CA TYR A 200 -9.93 -8.21 -1.15
C TYR A 200 -10.87 -7.43 -2.08
N ARG A 201 -11.96 -8.04 -2.56
CA ARG A 201 -12.83 -7.50 -3.61
C ARG A 201 -13.68 -6.32 -3.15
N LEU A 202 -13.83 -6.08 -1.84
CA LEU A 202 -14.36 -4.82 -1.32
C LEU A 202 -13.41 -3.62 -1.55
N PHE A 203 -12.19 -3.83 -2.06
CA PHE A 203 -11.12 -2.84 -2.09
C PHE A 203 -10.51 -2.55 -3.48
N VAL A 204 -10.87 -3.30 -4.54
CA VAL A 204 -10.21 -3.24 -5.87
C VAL A 204 -11.10 -2.62 -6.98
N ASP A 205 -12.42 -2.49 -6.78
CA ASP A 205 -13.33 -2.09 -7.87
C ASP A 205 -13.06 -0.69 -8.47
N LYS A 206 -12.31 0.20 -7.81
CA LYS A 206 -11.91 1.48 -8.40
C LYS A 206 -10.72 1.43 -9.36
N ALA A 207 -9.90 0.38 -9.33
CA ALA A 207 -8.73 0.28 -10.20
C ALA A 207 -9.06 -0.26 -11.60
N PHE A 208 -10.20 -0.94 -11.77
CA PHE A 208 -10.59 -1.60 -13.03
C PHE A 208 -11.93 -1.12 -13.61
N SER A 209 -12.68 -0.25 -12.93
CA SER A 209 -14.00 0.20 -13.41
C SER A 209 -13.97 1.33 -14.45
N SER A 210 -12.80 1.80 -14.89
CA SER A 210 -12.72 2.90 -15.87
C SER A 210 -12.64 2.46 -17.33
N SER A 211 -12.76 1.16 -17.64
CA SER A 211 -12.66 0.65 -19.02
C SER A 211 -13.88 -0.11 -19.54
N SER A 212 -15.00 -0.15 -18.82
CA SER A 212 -16.18 -0.91 -19.26
C SER A 212 -17.50 -0.16 -19.03
N SER A 213 -17.64 0.97 -19.71
CA SER A 213 -18.96 1.47 -20.08
C SER A 213 -18.87 1.93 -21.52
N HIS A 214 -19.18 1.06 -22.49
CA HIS A 214 -19.71 1.33 -23.83
C HIS A 214 -19.98 -0.03 -24.52
N SER A 215 -21.10 -0.67 -24.16
CA SER A 215 -21.83 -1.63 -25.01
C SER A 215 -23.01 -2.24 -24.22
N VAL A 216 -24.17 -1.57 -24.26
CA VAL A 216 -25.47 -2.07 -24.79
C VAL A 216 -26.28 -0.83 -25.15
#